data_AF-A0ABD3XKH2-F1
#
_entry.id   AF-A0ABD3XKH2-F1
#
_cell.length_a   1.000
_cell.length_b   1.000
_cell.length_c   1.000
_cell.angle_alpha   90.00
_cell.angle_beta   90.00
_cell.angle_gamma   90.00
#
_symmetry.space_group_name_H-M   'P 1'
#
loop_
_entity.id
_entity.type
_entity.pdbx_description
1 polymer ?
#
loop_
_entity_poly.entity_id
_entity_poly.type
_entity_poly.pdbx_seq_one_letter_code
_entity_poly.pdbx_strand_id
1 'polypeptide(L)'
;MEQRNHIKMEQRNHVKMEQGNHVKMKQGNHIKMDKGNHVMMEKGNHIKMDKGNHIEMEQGSHVKMDKGNHINMEQVNHVKMEQRKNVQMEQGNLKMEQLNHVKIEQGNHIKMEQGNHV
;
A
#
# COMPACT_ATOMS: atom_id res chain seq x y z
N MET A 1 16.89 9.50 -14.59
CA MET A 1 15.88 9.19 -13.54
C MET A 1 16.65 8.94 -12.26
N GLU A 2 16.61 9.87 -11.32
CA GLU A 2 17.37 9.75 -10.07
C GLU A 2 16.74 8.69 -9.15
N GLN A 3 17.47 7.59 -8.95
CA GLN A 3 17.16 6.66 -7.88
C GLN A 3 17.52 7.33 -6.55
N ARG A 4 16.51 7.59 -5.72
CA ARG A 4 16.74 8.10 -4.36
C ARG A 4 16.74 6.94 -3.38
N ASN A 5 17.87 6.78 -2.69
CA ASN A 5 18.07 5.65 -1.77
C ASN A 5 17.27 5.80 -0.47
N HIS A 6 17.17 7.02 0.05
CA HIS A 6 16.44 7.32 1.28
C HIS A 6 15.67 8.63 1.13
N ILE A 7 14.37 8.60 1.44
CA ILE A 7 13.49 9.76 1.34
C ILE A 7 12.67 9.81 2.62
N LYS A 8 12.73 10.94 3.31
CA LYS A 8 11.87 11.23 4.47
C LYS A 8 11.05 12.47 4.18
N MET A 9 9.74 12.37 4.36
CA MET A 9 8.80 13.47 4.22
C MET A 9 7.93 13.52 5.47
N GLU A 10 7.73 14.71 6.01
CA GLU A 10 6.83 14.86 7.17
C GLU A 10 5.40 15.14 6.70
N GLN A 11 5.15 16.29 6.10
CA GLN A 11 3.82 16.66 5.62
C GLN A 11 3.87 17.11 4.16
N ARG A 12 3.08 16.48 3.30
CA ARG A 12 2.99 16.85 1.88
C ARG A 12 1.56 16.70 1.35
N ASN A 13 1.04 17.74 0.69
CA ASN A 13 -0.26 17.65 0.04
C ASN A 13 -0.23 16.79 -1.22
N HIS A 14 0.80 16.95 -2.05
CA HIS A 14 1.00 16.20 -3.28
C HIS A 14 2.41 15.66 -3.36
N VAL A 15 2.53 14.36 -3.63
CA VAL A 15 3.81 13.68 -3.84
C VAL A 15 3.72 12.85 -5.10
N LYS A 16 4.66 13.07 -6.02
CA LYS A 16 4.90 12.20 -7.16
C LYS A 16 6.33 11.69 -7.09
N MET A 17 6.49 10.38 -7.16
CA MET A 17 7.78 9.72 -7.07
C MET A 17 7.87 8.61 -8.11
N GLU A 18 8.94 8.60 -8.90
CA GLU A 18 9.20 7.52 -9.85
C GLU A 18 9.86 6.33 -9.16
N GLN A 19 10.89 6.56 -8.34
CA GLN A 19 11.58 5.48 -7.65
C GLN A 19 12.06 5.89 -6.27
N GLY A 20 11.82 5.03 -5.29
CA GLY A 20 12.34 5.17 -3.92
C GLY A 20 12.70 3.81 -3.33
N ASN A 21 13.93 3.67 -2.83
CA ASN A 21 14.34 2.44 -2.15
C ASN A 21 13.80 2.40 -0.71
N HIS A 22 14.05 3.44 0.09
CA HIS A 22 13.49 3.59 1.43
C HIS A 22 12.72 4.92 1.52
N VAL A 23 11.41 4.83 1.66
CA VAL A 23 10.53 6.00 1.74
C VAL A 23 9.80 5.97 3.07
N LYS A 24 9.98 7.03 3.86
CA LYS A 24 9.21 7.29 5.08
C LYS A 24 8.38 8.54 4.90
N MET A 25 7.08 8.45 5.14
CA MET A 25 6.16 9.58 5.10
C MET A 25 5.29 9.59 6.34
N LYS A 26 5.29 10.69 7.11
CA LYS A 26 4.36 10.82 8.23
C LYS A 26 2.94 11.12 7.75
N GLN A 27 2.78 12.11 6.88
CA GLN A 27 1.46 12.52 6.40
C GLN A 27 1.50 12.93 4.93
N GLY A 28 0.57 12.38 4.15
CA GLY A 28 0.29 12.93 2.83
C GLY A 28 -1.13 12.74 2.32
N ASN A 29 -1.57 13.66 1.46
CA ASN A 29 -2.94 13.64 0.94
C ASN A 29 -3.04 12.88 -0.38
N HIS A 30 -2.28 13.29 -1.40
CA HIS A 30 -2.26 12.64 -2.70
C HIS A 30 -0.86 12.15 -3.02
N ILE A 31 -0.65 10.84 -2.92
CA ILE A 31 0.63 10.20 -3.20
C ILE A 31 0.51 9.33 -4.44
N LYS A 32 1.40 9.57 -5.41
CA LYS A 32 1.64 8.69 -6.55
C LYS A 32 3.09 8.21 -6.53
N MET A 33 3.28 6.90 -6.45
CA MET A 33 4.58 6.25 -6.53
C MET A 33 4.60 5.21 -7.66
N ASP A 34 5.60 5.24 -8.53
CA ASP A 34 5.77 4.19 -9.53
C ASP A 34 6.46 2.96 -8.90
N LYS A 35 7.65 3.12 -8.33
CA LYS A 35 8.39 2.01 -7.69
C LYS A 35 8.83 2.33 -6.27
N GLY A 36 8.48 1.46 -5.33
CA GLY A 36 8.91 1.50 -3.93
C GLY A 36 9.43 0.16 -3.44
N ASN A 37 10.62 0.11 -2.84
CA ASN A 37 11.09 -1.12 -2.20
C ASN A 37 10.60 -1.23 -0.75
N HIS A 38 10.97 -0.29 0.11
CA HIS A 38 10.52 -0.19 1.49
C HIS A 38 9.78 1.14 1.67
N VAL A 39 8.46 1.07 1.84
CA VAL A 39 7.61 2.25 1.98
C VAL A 39 6.85 2.17 3.29
N MET A 40 7.06 3.16 4.15
CA MET A 40 6.38 3.31 5.42
C MET A 40 5.59 4.62 5.40
N MET A 41 4.31 4.55 5.71
CA MET A 41 3.40 5.69 5.75
C MET A 41 2.54 5.67 7.01
N GLU A 42 2.67 6.68 7.87
CA GLU A 42 1.80 6.76 9.06
C GLU A 42 0.37 7.17 8.63
N LYS A 43 0.22 8.23 7.82
CA LYS A 43 -1.10 8.73 7.38
C LYS A 43 -1.15 9.05 5.89
N GLY A 44 -2.14 8.50 5.19
CA GLY A 44 -2.35 8.78 3.77
C GLY A 44 -3.81 8.74 3.29
N ASN A 45 -4.25 9.77 2.56
CA ASN A 45 -5.65 9.81 2.08
C ASN A 45 -5.86 9.07 0.75
N HIS A 46 -5.19 9.51 -0.31
CA HIS A 46 -5.27 8.92 -1.64
C HIS A 46 -3.87 8.46 -2.09
N ILE A 47 -3.62 7.15 -1.98
CA ILE A 47 -2.37 6.53 -2.38
C ILE A 47 -2.58 5.72 -3.66
N LYS A 48 -1.73 5.98 -4.66
CA LYS A 48 -1.56 5.13 -5.83
C LYS A 48 -0.12 4.67 -5.93
N MET A 49 0.09 3.36 -5.94
CA MET A 49 1.40 2.75 -6.14
C MET A 49 1.39 1.73 -7.27
N ASP A 50 2.32 1.81 -8.23
CA ASP A 50 2.40 0.81 -9.29
C ASP A 50 3.06 -0.48 -8.77
N LYS A 51 4.28 -0.38 -8.22
CA LYS A 51 5.06 -1.53 -7.74
C LYS A 51 5.62 -1.28 -6.35
N GLY A 52 5.39 -2.24 -5.47
CA GLY A 52 5.87 -2.25 -4.11
C GLY A 52 6.50 -3.57 -3.69
N ASN A 53 7.54 -3.57 -2.86
CA ASN A 53 8.04 -4.81 -2.25
C ASN A 53 7.55 -4.99 -0.82
N HIS A 54 7.90 -4.06 0.07
CA HIS A 54 7.52 -4.05 1.47
C HIS A 54 6.85 -2.72 1.79
N ILE A 55 5.55 -2.77 2.10
CA ILE A 55 4.74 -1.59 2.35
C ILE A 55 4.03 -1.73 3.68
N GLU A 56 4.14 -0.68 4.48
CA GLU A 56 3.51 -0.54 5.76
C GLU A 56 2.71 0.76 5.80
N MET A 57 1.46 0.67 6.24
CA MET A 57 0.58 1.82 6.39
C MET A 57 -0.24 1.70 7.68
N GLU A 58 -0.13 2.69 8.56
CA GLU A 58 -0.94 2.72 9.78
C GLU A 58 -2.36 3.19 9.46
N GLN A 59 -2.51 4.37 8.86
CA GLN A 59 -3.83 4.94 8.57
C GLN A 59 -3.97 5.37 7.12
N GLY A 60 -5.07 4.96 6.49
CA GLY A 60 -5.43 5.51 5.19
C GLY A 60 -6.90 5.45 4.79
N SER A 61 -7.24 6.19 3.74
CA SER A 61 -8.61 6.21 3.21
C SER A 61 -8.74 5.35 1.95
N HIS A 62 -8.00 5.70 0.89
CA HIS A 62 -8.09 5.04 -0.40
C HIS A 62 -6.69 4.63 -0.87
N VAL A 63 -6.46 3.33 -0.93
CA VAL A 63 -5.21 2.75 -1.41
C VAL A 63 -5.48 1.96 -2.69
N LYS A 64 -4.86 2.37 -3.80
CA LYS A 64 -4.77 1.54 -5.01
C LYS A 64 -3.33 1.12 -5.22
N MET A 65 -3.12 -0.17 -5.44
CA MET A 65 -1.80 -0.65 -5.84
C MET A 65 -1.87 -1.77 -6.88
N ASP A 66 -1.03 -1.72 -7.90
CA ASP A 66 -1.04 -2.72 -8.98
C ASP A 66 -0.30 -4.00 -8.55
N LYS A 67 1.00 -3.90 -8.20
CA LYS A 67 1.85 -5.05 -7.81
C LYS A 67 2.53 -4.85 -6.45
N GLY A 68 2.59 -5.92 -5.66
CA GLY A 68 3.08 -5.88 -4.28
C GLY A 68 3.52 -7.25 -3.79
N ASN A 69 4.54 -7.32 -2.94
CA ASN A 69 4.96 -8.58 -2.32
C ASN A 69 4.42 -8.71 -0.89
N HIS A 70 4.83 -7.84 0.02
CA HIS A 70 4.44 -7.85 1.44
C HIS A 70 3.79 -6.53 1.81
N ILE A 71 2.50 -6.60 2.17
CA ILE A 71 1.70 -5.43 2.53
C ILE A 71 1.16 -5.63 3.94
N ASN A 72 1.44 -4.67 4.82
CA ASN A 72 0.80 -4.56 6.12
C ASN A 72 0.03 -3.24 6.21
N MET A 73 -1.23 -3.30 6.65
CA MET A 73 -2.11 -2.16 6.79
C MET A 73 -2.90 -2.27 8.09
N GLU A 74 -2.90 -1.26 8.93
CA GLU A 74 -3.70 -1.30 10.17
C GLU A 74 -5.12 -0.83 9.89
N GLN A 75 -5.33 0.47 9.68
CA GLN A 75 -6.66 1.08 9.52
C GLN A 75 -6.81 1.72 8.14
N VAL A 76 -7.40 0.99 7.19
CA VAL A 76 -7.62 1.51 5.82
C VAL A 76 -9.06 1.33 5.36
N ASN A 77 -9.74 2.43 5.03
CA ASN A 77 -11.16 2.38 4.64
C ASN A 77 -11.40 1.53 3.38
N HIS A 78 -10.63 1.78 2.31
CA HIS A 78 -10.75 1.09 1.03
C HIS A 78 -9.41 0.77 0.41
N VAL A 79 -9.23 -0.51 0.09
CA VAL A 79 -8.04 -1.02 -0.59
C VAL A 79 -8.44 -1.75 -1.86
N LYS A 80 -7.85 -1.35 -3.00
CA LYS A 80 -7.86 -2.13 -4.24
C LYS A 80 -6.45 -2.60 -4.57
N MET A 81 -6.29 -3.91 -4.77
CA MET A 81 -5.04 -4.48 -5.27
C MET A 81 -5.26 -5.42 -6.46
N GLU A 82 -4.28 -5.51 -7.37
CA GLU A 82 -4.37 -6.37 -8.55
C GLU A 82 -3.58 -7.68 -8.34
N GLN A 83 -2.27 -7.65 -8.04
CA GLN A 83 -1.45 -8.87 -7.86
C GLN A 83 -0.56 -8.88 -6.60
N ARG A 84 -0.79 -9.80 -5.65
CA ARG A 84 -0.04 -9.85 -4.39
C ARG A 84 0.45 -11.23 -3.98
N LYS A 85 1.56 -11.25 -3.24
CA LYS A 85 1.98 -12.45 -2.49
C LYS A 85 1.29 -12.48 -1.13
N ASN A 86 1.60 -11.55 -0.24
CA ASN A 86 1.14 -11.56 1.15
C ASN A 86 0.50 -10.22 1.55
N VAL A 87 -0.70 -10.26 2.11
CA VAL A 87 -1.42 -9.11 2.64
C VAL A 87 -1.86 -9.38 4.07
N GLN A 88 -1.51 -8.47 4.98
CA GLN A 88 -2.06 -8.40 6.32
C GLN A 88 -2.81 -7.08 6.45
N MET A 89 -4.05 -7.14 6.95
CA MET A 89 -4.87 -5.96 7.18
C MET A 89 -5.63 -6.09 8.50
N GLU A 90 -5.50 -5.15 9.42
CA GLU A 90 -6.26 -5.22 10.67
C GLU A 90 -7.72 -4.81 10.44
N GLN A 91 -7.95 -3.65 9.82
CA GLN A 91 -9.28 -3.10 9.61
C GLN A 91 -9.45 -2.48 8.23
N GLY A 92 -10.52 -2.85 7.52
CA GLY A 92 -10.83 -2.21 6.24
C GLY A 92 -11.73 -2.96 5.26
N ASN A 93 -11.95 -2.34 4.10
CA ASN A 93 -12.52 -3.02 2.94
C ASN A 93 -11.42 -3.37 1.94
N LEU A 94 -11.43 -4.62 1.46
CA LEU A 94 -10.44 -5.12 0.54
C LEU A 94 -11.09 -5.69 -0.72
N LYS A 95 -10.67 -5.18 -1.88
CA LYS A 95 -10.92 -5.79 -3.19
C LYS A 95 -9.59 -6.21 -3.81
N MET A 96 -9.45 -7.50 -4.12
CA MET A 96 -8.27 -8.03 -4.80
C MET A 96 -8.60 -8.94 -5.97
N GLU A 97 -7.73 -8.91 -6.98
CA GLU A 97 -7.87 -9.76 -8.17
C GLU A 97 -7.06 -11.06 -8.02
N GLN A 98 -5.77 -10.99 -7.68
CA GLN A 98 -4.89 -12.15 -7.50
C GLN A 98 -4.07 -12.09 -6.20
N LEU A 99 -4.05 -13.20 -5.46
CA LEU A 99 -3.38 -13.28 -4.15
C LEU A 99 -2.87 -14.70 -3.80
N ASN A 100 -1.72 -14.79 -3.12
CA ASN A 100 -1.27 -16.05 -2.48
C ASN A 100 -1.69 -16.19 -1.01
N HIS A 101 -1.58 -15.15 -0.18
CA HIS A 101 -1.92 -15.24 1.25
C HIS A 101 -2.52 -13.93 1.79
N VAL A 102 -3.62 -14.03 2.52
CA VAL A 102 -4.27 -12.89 3.19
C VAL A 102 -4.64 -13.23 4.62
N LYS A 103 -4.34 -12.31 5.53
CA LYS A 103 -4.90 -12.28 6.88
C LYS A 103 -5.63 -10.95 7.07
N ILE A 104 -6.92 -11.02 7.45
CA ILE A 104 -7.72 -9.83 7.79
C ILE A 104 -8.37 -10.06 9.14
N GLU A 105 -8.21 -9.12 10.08
CA GLU A 105 -8.80 -9.26 11.41
C GLU A 105 -10.24 -8.74 11.47
N GLN A 106 -10.49 -7.56 10.88
CA GLN A 106 -11.79 -6.87 10.88
C GLN A 106 -12.10 -6.29 9.50
N GLY A 107 -12.69 -7.11 8.64
CA GLY A 107 -13.11 -6.69 7.30
C GLY A 107 -14.61 -6.53 7.19
N ASN A 108 -15.09 -5.37 6.71
CA ASN A 108 -16.52 -5.17 6.42
C ASN A 108 -16.90 -5.80 5.07
N HIS A 109 -16.07 -5.59 4.04
CA HIS A 109 -16.25 -6.18 2.71
C HIS A 109 -14.91 -6.66 2.13
N ILE A 110 -14.80 -7.97 1.92
CA ILE A 110 -13.63 -8.63 1.33
C ILE A 110 -14.06 -9.33 0.03
N LYS A 111 -13.50 -8.93 -1.11
CA LYS A 111 -13.71 -9.59 -2.41
C LYS A 111 -12.39 -10.03 -3.01
N MET A 112 -12.30 -11.30 -3.40
CA MET A 112 -11.15 -11.89 -4.08
C MET A 112 -11.61 -12.62 -5.34
N GLU A 113 -10.95 -12.39 -6.48
CA GLU A 113 -11.31 -13.04 -7.76
C GLU A 113 -10.54 -14.35 -8.00
N GLN A 114 -9.26 -14.39 -7.64
CA GLN A 114 -8.40 -15.57 -7.72
C GLN A 114 -7.43 -15.60 -6.54
N GLY A 115 -7.31 -16.75 -5.87
CA GLY A 115 -6.31 -16.92 -4.84
C GLY A 115 -6.04 -18.38 -4.49
N ASN A 116 -4.79 -18.64 -4.09
CA ASN A 116 -4.43 -19.94 -3.53
C ASN A 116 -4.72 -19.88 -2.02
N HIS A 117 -5.54 -20.80 -1.52
CA HIS A 117 -5.70 -21.03 -0.09
C HIS A 117 -4.54 -21.89 0.42
N VAL A 118 -3.80 -21.40 1.40
CA VAL A 118 -3.25 -22.22 2.51
C VAL A 118 -3.46 -21.45 3.79
#